data_AF-A0A7W6E121-F1
#
_entry.id   AF-A0A7W6E121-F1
#
_cell.length_a   1.000
_cell.length_b   1.000
_cell.length_c   1.000
_cell.angle_alpha   90.00
_cell.angle_beta   90.00
_cell.angle_gamma   90.00
#
_symmetry.space_group_name_H-M   'P 1'
#
loop_
_entity.id
_entity.type
_entity.pdbx_description
1 polymer ?
#
loop_
_entity_poly.entity_id
_entity_poly.type
_entity_poly.pdbx_seq_one_letter_code
_entity_poly.pdbx_strand_id
1 'polypeptide(L)' 'MLKRFSVRNLDEDAIDMLADIKAEERRELGAILEDCISAYWHELFEADASDDFLAEVGSIPK' A
#
# COMPACT_ATOMS: atom_id res chain seq x y z
N MET A 1 -13.58 -11.59 3.79
CA MET A 1 -14.43 -10.49 3.28
C MET A 1 -13.53 -9.53 2.53
N LEU A 2 -13.71 -9.36 1.22
CA LEU A 2 -12.99 -8.33 0.46
C LEU A 2 -13.52 -6.96 0.90
N LYS A 3 -12.75 -6.24 1.72
CA LYS A 3 -13.05 -4.85 2.05
C LYS A 3 -12.90 -4.05 0.75
N ARG A 4 -13.98 -3.44 0.28
CA ARG A 4 -13.95 -2.54 -0.87
C ARG A 4 -13.49 -1.17 -0.39
N PHE A 5 -12.29 -0.78 -0.79
CA PHE A 5 -11.78 0.57 -0.54
C PHE A 5 -12.08 1.47 -1.74
N SER A 6 -12.49 2.71 -1.46
CA SER A 6 -12.67 3.76 -2.47
C SER A 6 -11.71 4.87 -2.13
N VAL A 7 -10.71 5.06 -2.99
CA VAL A 7 -9.78 6.19 -2.91
C VAL A 7 -10.35 7.31 -3.79
N ARG A 8 -10.30 8.56 -3.30
CA ARG A 8 -10.82 9.75 -3.98
C ARG A 8 -9.72 10.79 -4.07
N ASN A 9 -9.90 11.76 -4.99
CA ASN A 9 -8.93 12.83 -5.25
C ASN A 9 -7.54 12.29 -5.62
N LEU A 10 -7.52 11.24 -6.46
CA LEU A 10 -6.26 10.77 -7.05
C LEU A 10 -5.89 11.69 -8.21
N ASP A 11 -4.59 11.88 -8.41
CA ASP A 11 -4.05 12.52 -9.61
C ASP A 11 -4.40 11.69 -10.86
N GLU A 12 -4.74 12.36 -11.95
CA GLU A 12 -5.09 11.73 -13.23
C GLU A 12 -3.89 10.94 -13.78
N ASP A 13 -2.68 11.49 -13.66
CA ASP A 13 -1.45 10.82 -14.10
C ASP A 13 -1.21 9.51 -13.32
N ALA A 14 -1.58 9.49 -12.03
CA ALA A 14 -1.48 8.29 -11.20
C ALA A 14 -2.53 7.23 -11.59
N ILE A 15 -3.71 7.65 -12.03
CA ILE A 15 -4.74 6.74 -12.53
C ILE A 15 -4.28 6.06 -13.83
N ASP A 16 -3.71 6.83 -14.75
CA ASP A 16 -3.21 6.31 -16.02
C ASP A 16 -2.07 5.31 -15.79
N MET A 17 -1.13 5.64 -14.91
CA MET A 17 -0.06 4.73 -14.52
C MET A 17 -0.58 3.42 -13.91
N LEU A 18 -1.59 3.48 -13.04
CA LEU A 18 -2.21 2.29 -12.45
C LEU A 18 -2.95 1.45 -13.49
N ALA A 19 -3.55 2.07 -14.50
CA ALA A 19 -4.22 1.37 -15.60
C ALA A 19 -3.21 0.61 -16.48
N ASP A 20 -2.06 1.22 -16.78
CA ASP A 20 -0.98 0.60 -17.53
C ASP A 20 -0.40 -0.62 -16.79
N ILE A 21 -0.09 -0.48 -15.50
CA ILE A 21 0.41 -1.59 -14.66
C ILE A 21 -0.62 -2.72 -14.61
N LYS A 22 -1.90 -2.40 -14.46
CA LYS A 22 -2.98 -3.40 -14.50
C LYS A 22 -2.99 -4.17 -15.83
N ALA A 23 -2.82 -3.48 -16.96
CA ALA A 23 -2.82 -4.10 -18.27
C ALA A 23 -1.59 -5.01 -18.49
N GLU A 24 -0.43 -4.59 -18.00
CA GLU A 24 0.83 -5.33 -18.08
C GLU A 24 0.80 -6.59 -17.20
N GLU A 25 0.45 -6.44 -15.92
CA GLU A 25 0.45 -7.55 -14.96
C GLU A 25 -0.77 -8.46 -15.10
N ARG A 26 -1.84 -8.00 -15.77
CA ARG A 26 -3.15 -8.68 -15.88
C ARG A 26 -3.74 -9.05 -14.52
N ARG A 27 -3.53 -8.18 -13.53
CA ARG A 27 -3.99 -8.36 -12.13
C ARG A 27 -5.11 -7.39 -11.78
N GLU A 28 -5.79 -7.68 -10.66
CA GLU A 28 -6.79 -6.76 -10.13
C GLU A 28 -6.13 -5.54 -9.47
N LEU A 29 -6.70 -4.37 -9.72
CA LEU A 29 -6.16 -3.07 -9.29
C LEU A 29 -6.08 -2.98 -7.76
N GLY A 30 -7.00 -3.63 -7.05
CA GLY A 30 -6.96 -3.72 -5.59
C GLY A 30 -5.75 -4.50 -5.06
N ALA A 31 -5.32 -5.56 -5.75
CA ALA A 31 -4.14 -6.33 -5.34
C ALA A 31 -2.85 -5.56 -5.61
N ILE A 32 -2.79 -4.85 -6.75
CA ILE A 32 -1.66 -3.96 -7.09
C ILE A 32 -1.53 -2.87 -6.02
N LEU A 33 -2.64 -2.21 -5.65
CA LEU A 33 -2.64 -1.18 -4.62
C LEU A 33 -2.22 -1.72 -3.24
N GLU A 34 -2.66 -2.93 -2.89
CA GLU A 34 -2.27 -3.59 -1.63
C GLU A 34 -0.76 -3.85 -1.58
N ASP A 35 -0.17 -4.31 -2.69
CA ASP A 35 1.27 -4.50 -2.82
C ASP A 35 2.02 -3.18 -2.70
N CYS A 36 1.58 -2.13 -3.42
CA CYS A 36 2.20 -0.80 -3.36
C CYS A 36 2.14 -0.20 -1.95
N ILE A 37 0.99 -0.29 -1.27
CA ILE A 37 0.83 0.19 0.11
C ILE A 37 1.75 -0.60 1.06
N SER A 38 1.81 -1.91 0.92
CA SER A 38 2.67 -2.75 1.75
C SER A 38 4.15 -2.43 1.53
N ALA A 39 4.58 -2.31 0.28
CA ALA A 39 5.94 -1.96 -0.07
C ALA A 39 6.34 -0.59 0.50
N TYR A 40 5.48 0.42 0.33
CA TYR A 40 5.68 1.75 0.91
C TYR A 40 5.75 1.71 2.43
N TRP A 41 4.88 0.94 3.09
CA TRP A 41 4.90 0.79 4.55
C TRP A 41 6.20 0.16 5.03
N HIS A 42 6.64 -0.93 4.40
CA HIS A 42 7.92 -1.57 4.70
C HIS A 42 9.10 -0.62 4.47
N GLU A 43 9.10 0.14 3.37
CA GLU A 43 10.15 1.12 3.10
C GLU A 43 10.18 2.24 4.15
N LEU A 44 9.02 2.80 4.51
CA LEU A 44 8.96 3.95 5.40
C LEU A 44 9.19 3.60 6.88
N PHE A 45 8.72 2.42 7.31
CA PHE A 45 8.67 2.04 8.72
C PHE A 45 9.62 0.91 9.09
N GLU A 46 10.11 0.12 8.13
CA GLU A 46 11.00 -1.01 8.39
C GLU A 46 12.41 -0.85 7.79
N ALA A 47 12.63 0.04 6.83
CA ALA A 47 13.97 0.28 6.27
C ALA A 47 14.95 0.93 7.27
N ASP A 48 14.43 1.63 8.30
CA ASP A 48 15.22 2.20 9.41
C ASP A 48 15.05 1.41 10.73
N ALA A 49 14.44 0.22 10.70
CA ALA A 49 14.32 -0.64 11.87
C ALA A 49 15.64 -1.37 12.17
N SER A 50 16.68 -0.60 12.48
CA SER A 50 17.57 -0.99 13.56
C SER A 50 16.77 -0.94 14.87
N ASP A 51 16.07 -2.03 15.18
CA ASP A 51 15.75 -2.59 16.51
C ASP A 51 15.07 -1.72 17.60
N ASP A 52 14.55 -0.51 17.33
CA ASP A 52 13.97 0.34 18.41
C ASP A 52 12.49 0.76 18.24
N PHE A 53 11.88 0.62 17.05
CA PHE A 53 10.52 1.14 16.80
C PHE A 53 9.37 0.22 17.29
N LEU A 54 9.61 -1.09 17.40
CA LEU A 54 8.60 -2.05 17.88
C LEU A 54 8.26 -1.90 19.37
N ALA A 55 9.06 -1.14 20.13
CA ALA A 55 8.76 -0.79 21.52
C ALA A 55 7.68 0.30 21.64
N GLU A 56 7.49 1.15 20.62
CA GLU A 56 6.60 2.31 20.70
C GLU A 56 5.19 2.06 20.13
N VAL A 57 5.05 1.19 19.13
CA VAL A 57 3.74 0.79 18.55
C VAL A 57 3.12 -0.41 19.29
N GLY A 58 3.58 -0.68 20.51
CA GLY A 58 3.04 -1.69 21.42
C GLY A 58 1.71 -1.30 22.05
N SER A 59 0.67 -0.98 21.26
CA SER A 59 -0.75 -1.11 21.65
C SER A 59 -1.67 -0.64 20.53
N ILE A 60 -2.01 -1.54 19.60
CA ILE A 60 -3.31 -1.47 18.95
C ILE A 60 -4.24 -2.38 19.78
N PRO A 61 -5.16 -1.85 20.60
CA PRO A 61 -6.09 -2.69 21.35
C PRO A 61 -7.00 -3.48 20.40
N LYS A 62 -7.27 -4.74 20.77
CA LYS A 62 -8.09 -5.73 20.04
C LYS A 62 -9.50 -5.23 19.74
#